data_AF-A0A2T4CRQ5-F1
#
_entry.id   AF-A0A2T4CRQ5-F1
#
_cell.length_a   1.000
_cell.length_b   1.000
_cell.length_c   1.000
_cell.angle_alpha   90.00
_cell.angle_beta   90.00
_cell.angle_gamma   90.00
#
_symmetry.space_group_name_H-M   'P 1'
#
loop_
_entity.id
_entity.type
_entity.pdbx_description
1 polymer ?
#
loop_
_entity_poly.entity_id
_entity_poly.type
_entity_poly.pdbx_seq_one_letter_code
_entity_poly.pdbx_strand_id
1 'polypeptide(L)'
;VTILNWSFVRDDQPRSETCKQISLAIRDEVIDLESAGVNIIQIDEAALREGLPLRQSQWQTYLEWAVECFRITANGVSDETQIHTHMCYSEFNDIIEAIAAMDADVITIETSRSQMELLDVFQEFDYPNAIGPGVYDIHSPNIPSEQEMVELLKLAAQRIDKTLLWVNP
;
A
#
# COMPACT_ATOMS: atom_id res chain seq x y z
N VAL A 1 7.14 -7.04 -3.74
CA VAL A 1 7.53 -7.77 -2.51
C VAL A 1 6.67 -9.01 -2.32
N THR A 2 5.37 -8.92 -2.54
CA THR A 2 4.41 -10.02 -2.36
C THR A 2 4.78 -11.30 -3.12
N ILE A 3 5.10 -11.18 -4.41
CA ILE A 3 5.57 -12.32 -5.23
C ILE A 3 6.77 -13.03 -4.57
N LEU A 4 7.73 -12.27 -4.03
CA LEU A 4 8.92 -12.82 -3.37
C LEU A 4 8.57 -13.53 -2.04
N ASN A 5 7.71 -12.93 -1.21
CA ASN A 5 7.39 -13.46 0.11
C ASN A 5 6.49 -14.71 0.03
N TRP A 6 5.64 -14.82 -0.99
CA TRP A 6 4.77 -15.98 -1.22
C TRP A 6 5.34 -17.01 -2.20
N SER A 7 6.65 -16.95 -2.46
CA SER A 7 7.37 -17.93 -3.28
C SER A 7 8.43 -18.67 -2.47
N PHE A 8 8.79 -19.88 -2.92
CA PHE A 8 10.05 -20.51 -2.54
C PHE A 8 11.21 -19.84 -3.30
N VAL A 9 11.79 -18.82 -2.67
CA VAL A 9 12.90 -18.04 -3.25
C VAL A 9 14.18 -18.86 -3.25
N ARG A 10 14.95 -18.76 -4.34
CA ARG A 10 16.32 -19.29 -4.44
C ARG A 10 17.21 -18.83 -3.28
N ASP A 11 18.16 -19.67 -2.86
CA ASP A 11 19.00 -19.48 -1.68
C ASP A 11 20.48 -19.18 -1.98
N ASP A 12 20.81 -18.98 -3.26
CA ASP A 12 22.16 -18.72 -3.76
C ASP A 12 22.48 -17.23 -3.99
N GLN A 13 21.53 -16.33 -3.74
CA GLN A 13 21.73 -14.88 -3.75
C GLN A 13 20.85 -14.17 -2.70
N PRO A 14 21.14 -12.91 -2.34
CA PRO A 14 20.28 -12.14 -1.43
C PRO A 14 18.85 -12.00 -1.94
N ARG A 15 17.87 -12.06 -1.02
CA ARG A 15 16.44 -11.85 -1.33
C ARG A 15 16.19 -10.50 -2.03
N SER A 16 16.92 -9.46 -1.62
CA SER A 16 16.83 -8.11 -2.22
C SER A 16 17.21 -8.11 -3.70
N GLU A 17 18.21 -8.89 -4.10
CA GLU A 17 18.62 -9.02 -5.50
C GLU A 17 17.53 -9.71 -6.33
N THR A 18 16.94 -10.78 -5.80
CA THR A 18 15.78 -11.42 -6.44
C THR A 18 14.58 -10.49 -6.51
N CYS A 19 14.30 -9.72 -5.44
CA CYS A 19 13.19 -8.76 -5.44
C CYS A 19 13.38 -7.66 -6.47
N LYS A 20 14.61 -7.19 -6.66
CA LYS A 20 14.96 -6.19 -7.68
C LYS A 20 14.78 -6.73 -9.10
N GLN A 21 15.11 -8.00 -9.33
CA GLN A 21 14.83 -8.66 -10.61
C GLN A 21 13.32 -8.74 -10.89
N ILE A 22 12.53 -9.08 -9.86
CA ILE A 22 11.06 -9.07 -9.96
C ILE A 22 10.54 -7.65 -10.25
N SER A 23 11.01 -6.62 -9.54
CA SER A 23 10.52 -5.26 -9.74
C SER A 23 10.81 -4.72 -11.14
N LEU A 24 11.97 -5.05 -11.73
CA LEU A 24 12.27 -4.71 -13.12
C LEU A 24 11.29 -5.36 -14.09
N ALA A 25 10.90 -6.62 -13.85
CA ALA A 25 9.91 -7.30 -14.70
C ALA A 25 8.51 -6.70 -14.57
N ILE A 26 8.08 -6.31 -13.35
CA ILE A 26 6.77 -5.65 -13.17
C ILE A 26 6.79 -4.23 -13.73
N ARG A 27 7.92 -3.52 -13.68
CA ARG A 27 8.08 -2.20 -14.31
C ARG A 27 7.75 -2.25 -15.80
N ASP A 28 8.23 -3.27 -16.51
CA ASP A 28 7.95 -3.42 -17.95
C ASP A 28 6.43 -3.52 -18.20
N GLU A 29 5.71 -4.32 -17.39
CA GLU A 29 4.23 -4.42 -17.47
C GLU A 29 3.54 -3.09 -17.15
N VAL A 30 4.01 -2.35 -16.15
CA VAL A 30 3.46 -1.03 -15.79
C VAL A 30 3.59 -0.05 -16.96
N ILE A 31 4.74 -0.05 -17.65
CA ILE A 31 4.99 0.80 -18.83
C ILE A 31 4.11 0.35 -20.02
N ASP A 32 3.93 -0.95 -20.22
CA ASP A 32 3.08 -1.49 -21.27
C ASP A 32 1.60 -1.13 -21.03
N LEU A 33 1.12 -1.18 -19.78
CA LEU A 33 -0.23 -0.76 -19.40
C LEU A 33 -0.45 0.73 -19.68
N GLU A 34 0.48 1.60 -19.26
CA GLU A 34 0.42 3.04 -19.56
C GLU A 34 0.42 3.28 -21.07
N SER A 35 1.31 2.62 -21.81
CA SER A 35 1.41 2.74 -23.28
C SER A 35 0.14 2.28 -23.99
N ALA A 36 -0.62 1.36 -23.39
CA ALA A 36 -1.94 0.92 -23.86
C ALA A 36 -3.08 1.88 -23.48
N GLY A 37 -2.79 2.97 -22.75
CA GLY A 37 -3.75 4.01 -22.36
C GLY A 37 -4.38 3.82 -20.99
N VAL A 38 -3.79 2.99 -20.11
CA VAL A 38 -4.23 2.84 -18.72
C VAL A 38 -3.66 3.99 -17.88
N ASN A 39 -4.53 4.85 -17.34
CA ASN A 39 -4.12 6.03 -16.58
C ASN A 39 -4.13 5.84 -15.06
N ILE A 40 -4.63 4.69 -14.58
CA ILE A 40 -4.62 4.32 -13.15
C ILE A 40 -4.14 2.87 -13.06
N ILE A 41 -3.01 2.66 -12.40
CA ILE A 41 -2.38 1.34 -12.25
C ILE A 41 -2.23 1.04 -10.77
N GLN A 42 -2.77 -0.09 -10.32
CA GLN A 42 -2.68 -0.52 -8.94
C GLN A 42 -1.63 -1.63 -8.78
N ILE A 43 -0.72 -1.46 -7.81
CA ILE A 43 0.35 -2.40 -7.47
C ILE A 43 0.16 -2.84 -6.02
N ASP A 44 -0.28 -4.07 -5.80
CA ASP A 44 -0.64 -4.55 -4.46
C ASP A 44 0.57 -5.13 -3.71
N GLU A 45 0.74 -4.72 -2.45
CA GLU A 45 1.80 -5.22 -1.56
C GLU A 45 1.24 -5.85 -0.27
N ALA A 46 0.36 -6.83 -0.46
CA ALA A 46 -0.31 -7.59 0.58
C ALA A 46 0.65 -8.27 1.58
N ALA A 47 1.88 -8.63 1.16
CA ALA A 47 2.85 -9.32 2.01
C ALA A 47 4.04 -8.44 2.43
N LEU A 48 3.93 -7.10 2.39
CA LEU A 48 5.03 -6.21 2.77
C LEU A 48 5.45 -6.43 4.23
N ARG A 49 4.49 -6.52 5.16
CA ARG A 49 4.77 -6.68 6.60
C ARG A 49 5.19 -8.12 6.93
N GLU A 50 4.68 -9.11 6.22
CA GLU A 50 5.01 -10.54 6.42
C GLU A 50 6.50 -10.84 6.27
N GLY A 51 7.22 -10.10 5.42
CA GLY A 51 8.66 -10.28 5.23
C GLY A 51 9.54 -9.61 6.29
N LEU A 52 8.96 -8.87 7.24
CA LEU A 52 9.74 -8.18 8.27
C LEU A 52 10.57 -9.18 9.09
N PRO A 53 11.88 -8.93 9.27
CA PRO A 53 12.70 -9.75 10.16
C PRO A 53 12.15 -9.78 11.58
N LEU A 54 12.33 -10.89 12.30
CA LEU A 54 11.88 -10.99 13.70
C LEU A 54 12.55 -9.94 14.62
N ARG A 55 13.76 -9.50 14.28
CA ARG A 55 14.50 -8.49 15.03
C ARG A 55 14.22 -7.11 14.46
N GLN A 56 13.63 -6.22 15.26
CA GLN A 56 13.38 -4.83 14.89
C GLN A 56 14.63 -4.09 14.39
N SER A 57 15.80 -4.38 14.96
CA SER A 57 17.07 -3.78 14.51
C SER A 57 17.46 -4.12 13.06
N GLN A 58 16.77 -5.07 12.42
CA GLN A 58 16.97 -5.46 11.03
C GLN A 58 15.85 -4.96 10.10
N TRP A 59 14.81 -4.31 10.65
CA TRP A 59 13.66 -3.85 9.86
C TRP A 59 14.05 -2.80 8.85
N GLN A 60 14.87 -1.82 9.26
CA GLN A 60 15.28 -0.72 8.39
C GLN A 60 15.89 -1.25 7.07
N THR A 61 16.83 -2.19 7.16
CA THR A 61 17.45 -2.79 5.98
C THR A 61 16.45 -3.55 5.11
N TYR A 62 15.45 -4.21 5.69
CA TYR A 62 14.38 -4.85 4.93
C TYR A 62 13.50 -3.83 4.19
N LEU A 63 13.03 -2.83 4.91
CA LEU A 63 12.12 -1.81 4.40
C LEU A 63 12.78 -0.98 3.31
N GLU A 64 14.08 -0.67 3.43
CA GLU A 64 14.85 0.06 2.42
C GLU A 64 14.78 -0.60 1.05
N TRP A 65 15.15 -1.88 0.94
CA TRP A 65 15.12 -2.55 -0.37
C TRP A 65 13.69 -2.88 -0.81
N ALA A 66 12.76 -3.12 0.12
CA ALA A 66 11.37 -3.40 -0.20
C ALA A 66 10.70 -2.19 -0.85
N VAL A 67 10.88 -1.00 -0.25
CA VAL A 67 10.43 0.29 -0.79
C VAL A 67 11.15 0.61 -2.09
N GLU A 68 12.48 0.42 -2.18
CA GLU A 68 13.21 0.61 -3.45
C GLU A 68 12.60 -0.25 -4.57
N CYS A 69 12.30 -1.52 -4.30
CA CYS A 69 11.71 -2.42 -5.29
C CYS A 69 10.32 -1.94 -5.74
N PHE A 70 9.46 -1.49 -4.81
CA PHE A 70 8.18 -0.91 -5.19
C PHE A 70 8.36 0.32 -6.09
N ARG A 71 9.26 1.23 -5.72
CA ARG A 71 9.52 2.44 -6.51
C ARG A 71 10.09 2.13 -7.89
N ILE A 72 10.93 1.11 -8.04
CA ILE A 72 11.43 0.65 -9.35
C ILE A 72 10.27 0.22 -10.26
N THR A 73 9.26 -0.42 -9.69
CA THR A 73 8.05 -0.82 -10.41
C THR A 73 7.23 0.40 -10.85
N ALA A 74 7.05 1.37 -9.96
CA ALA A 74 6.15 2.51 -10.17
C ALA A 74 6.76 3.68 -10.98
N ASN A 75 8.06 3.96 -10.85
CA ASN A 75 8.67 5.18 -11.40
C ASN A 75 9.01 5.12 -12.91
N GLY A 76 8.26 4.32 -13.66
CA GLY A 76 8.36 4.23 -15.13
C GLY A 76 7.31 5.05 -15.88
N VAL A 77 6.28 5.52 -15.18
CA VAL A 77 5.12 6.19 -15.76
C VAL A 77 5.28 7.72 -15.79
N SER A 78 4.44 8.37 -16.58
CA SER A 78 4.26 9.83 -16.60
C SER A 78 3.59 10.37 -15.34
N ASP A 79 3.77 11.66 -15.07
CA ASP A 79 3.16 12.36 -13.92
C ASP A 79 1.62 12.36 -13.98
N GLU A 80 1.04 12.14 -15.17
CA GLU A 80 -0.41 12.05 -15.38
C GLU A 80 -0.99 10.67 -15.05
N THR A 81 -0.17 9.62 -14.96
CA THR A 81 -0.60 8.26 -14.61
C THR A 81 -0.58 8.07 -13.11
N GLN A 82 -1.72 7.70 -12.54
CA GLN A 82 -1.87 7.51 -11.11
C GLN A 82 -1.48 6.10 -10.67
N ILE A 83 -0.56 6.00 -9.72
CA ILE A 83 -0.16 4.76 -9.08
C ILE A 83 -0.92 4.57 -7.77
N HIS A 84 -1.69 3.49 -7.71
CA HIS A 84 -2.35 3.04 -6.50
C HIS A 84 -1.56 1.90 -5.86
N THR A 85 -1.61 1.78 -4.54
CA THR A 85 -1.14 0.58 -3.82
C THR A 85 -2.18 0.14 -2.82
N HIS A 86 -2.37 -1.19 -2.71
CA HIS A 86 -3.18 -1.79 -1.66
C HIS A 86 -2.31 -2.52 -0.64
N MET A 87 -2.67 -2.42 0.63
CA MET A 87 -2.05 -3.18 1.72
C MET A 87 -3.10 -3.78 2.65
N CYS A 88 -3.07 -5.11 2.78
CA CYS A 88 -4.03 -5.90 3.56
C CYS A 88 -3.75 -5.90 5.08
N TYR A 89 -3.27 -4.78 5.64
CA TYR A 89 -2.95 -4.68 7.06
C TYR A 89 -3.80 -3.61 7.74
N SER A 90 -4.02 -3.77 9.03
CA SER A 90 -4.62 -2.76 9.89
C SER A 90 -3.53 -1.98 10.63
N GLU A 91 -2.49 -2.63 11.16
CA GLU A 91 -1.47 -1.93 11.98
C GLU A 91 -0.29 -1.40 11.15
N PHE A 92 -0.21 -0.09 10.98
CA PHE A 92 0.84 0.59 10.19
C PHE A 92 1.80 1.46 11.01
N ASN A 93 1.52 1.66 12.29
CA ASN A 93 2.22 2.63 13.14
C ASN A 93 3.74 2.47 13.10
N ASP A 94 4.23 1.22 13.09
CA ASP A 94 5.66 0.94 13.12
C ASP A 94 6.37 1.06 11.75
N ILE A 95 5.63 1.25 10.65
CA ILE A 95 6.17 1.27 9.28
C ILE A 95 5.63 2.41 8.41
N ILE A 96 4.94 3.40 8.99
CA ILE A 96 4.32 4.51 8.24
C ILE A 96 5.34 5.29 7.39
N GLU A 97 6.55 5.50 7.92
CA GLU A 97 7.63 6.16 7.18
C GLU A 97 8.01 5.40 5.90
N ALA A 98 8.04 4.06 5.96
CA ALA A 98 8.32 3.24 4.80
C ALA A 98 7.19 3.28 3.78
N ILE A 99 5.93 3.31 4.24
CA ILE A 99 4.75 3.45 3.39
C ILE A 99 4.76 4.81 2.67
N ALA A 100 5.06 5.88 3.38
CA ALA A 100 5.21 7.20 2.78
C ALA A 100 6.36 7.23 1.77
N ALA A 101 7.48 6.56 2.08
CA ALA A 101 8.61 6.46 1.17
C ALA A 101 8.32 5.64 -0.09
N MET A 102 7.24 4.85 -0.14
CA MET A 102 6.79 4.18 -1.37
C MET A 102 6.29 5.15 -2.42
N ASP A 103 5.84 6.35 -2.02
CA ASP A 103 5.49 7.45 -2.92
C ASP A 103 4.37 7.06 -3.92
N ALA A 104 3.38 6.30 -3.45
CA ALA A 104 2.18 6.02 -4.22
C ALA A 104 1.20 7.21 -4.15
N ASP A 105 0.53 7.54 -5.25
CA ASP A 105 -0.44 8.63 -5.30
C ASP A 105 -1.65 8.36 -4.40
N VAL A 106 -2.09 7.10 -4.37
CA VAL A 106 -3.20 6.63 -3.55
C VAL A 106 -2.83 5.33 -2.85
N ILE A 107 -3.01 5.27 -1.54
CA ILE A 107 -2.94 4.03 -0.78
C ILE A 107 -4.32 3.61 -0.28
N THR A 108 -4.69 2.35 -0.49
CA THR A 108 -5.89 1.76 0.12
C THR A 108 -5.49 0.81 1.25
N ILE A 109 -6.14 0.96 2.40
CA ILE A 109 -5.82 0.21 3.62
C ILE A 109 -7.08 -0.37 4.27
N GLU A 110 -6.89 -1.47 5.00
CA GLU A 110 -7.99 -2.13 5.72
C GLU A 110 -8.28 -1.44 7.07
N THR A 111 -9.37 -0.70 7.16
CA THR A 111 -9.76 0.06 8.37
C THR A 111 -11.14 -0.30 8.94
N SER A 112 -11.94 -1.09 8.22
CA SER A 112 -13.34 -1.34 8.58
C SER A 112 -13.52 -2.01 9.94
N ARG A 113 -12.53 -2.79 10.39
CA ARG A 113 -12.53 -3.50 11.67
C ARG A 113 -11.99 -2.70 12.85
N SER A 114 -11.17 -1.67 12.60
CA SER A 114 -10.47 -0.88 13.62
C SER A 114 -11.15 0.46 13.92
N GLN A 115 -12.39 0.69 13.43
CA GLN A 115 -13.16 1.92 13.65
C GLN A 115 -12.39 3.22 13.34
N MET A 116 -11.49 3.19 12.35
CA MET A 116 -10.66 4.33 11.94
C MET A 116 -9.63 4.82 12.98
N GLU A 117 -9.34 4.06 14.04
CA GLU A 117 -8.26 4.41 15.00
C GLU A 117 -6.90 4.52 14.29
N LEU A 118 -6.70 3.74 13.25
CA LEU A 118 -5.49 3.74 12.42
C LEU A 118 -5.24 5.04 11.66
N LEU A 119 -6.26 5.88 11.52
CA LEU A 119 -6.15 7.14 10.81
C LEU A 119 -5.47 8.23 11.65
N ASP A 120 -5.35 8.05 12.97
CA ASP A 120 -4.67 9.00 13.85
C ASP A 120 -3.18 9.12 13.46
N VAL A 121 -2.55 8.02 13.02
CA VAL A 121 -1.15 8.02 12.57
C VAL A 121 -0.93 8.86 11.32
N PHE A 122 -1.89 8.91 10.40
CA PHE A 122 -1.81 9.77 9.20
C PHE A 122 -2.00 11.26 9.52
N GLN A 123 -2.52 11.59 10.70
CA GLN A 123 -2.59 12.96 11.16
C GLN A 123 -1.31 13.37 11.90
N GLU A 124 -0.72 12.46 12.68
CA GLU A 124 0.56 12.68 13.36
C GLU A 124 1.73 12.72 12.37
N PHE A 125 1.71 11.82 11.40
CA PHE A 125 2.62 11.76 10.26
C PHE A 125 1.92 12.44 9.09
N ASP A 126 2.22 13.72 8.83
CA ASP A 126 1.65 14.59 7.77
C ASP A 126 1.75 13.93 6.38
N TYR A 127 0.86 12.97 6.11
CA TYR A 127 0.95 12.10 4.96
C TYR A 127 0.48 12.87 3.73
N PRO A 128 1.34 13.02 2.70
CA PRO A 128 1.09 14.00 1.64
C PRO A 128 0.09 13.52 0.58
N ASN A 129 -0.17 12.21 0.49
CA ASN A 129 -0.84 11.59 -0.64
C ASN A 129 -2.27 11.13 -0.29
N ALA A 130 -3.03 10.70 -1.31
CA ALA A 130 -4.40 10.27 -1.13
C ALA A 130 -4.51 8.89 -0.46
N ILE A 131 -5.63 8.66 0.20
CA ILE A 131 -5.87 7.46 1.01
C ILE A 131 -7.32 6.99 0.92
N GLY A 132 -7.47 5.68 0.79
CA GLY A 132 -8.74 4.96 0.81
C GLY A 132 -8.87 4.08 2.05
N PRO A 133 -9.45 4.58 3.15
CA PRO A 133 -9.76 3.76 4.31
C PRO A 133 -10.97 2.87 3.99
N GLY A 134 -10.78 1.55 3.96
CA GLY A 134 -11.85 0.60 3.68
C GLY A 134 -13.05 0.75 4.63
N VAL A 135 -14.25 0.85 4.05
CA VAL A 135 -15.53 1.05 4.77
C VAL A 135 -16.43 -0.20 4.77
N TYR A 136 -16.01 -1.29 4.15
CA TYR A 136 -16.78 -2.54 4.08
C TYR A 136 -15.89 -3.75 4.35
N ASP A 137 -16.13 -4.44 5.48
CA ASP A 137 -15.43 -5.69 5.80
C ASP A 137 -15.82 -6.83 4.85
N ILE A 138 -15.02 -7.02 3.79
CA ILE A 138 -15.17 -8.08 2.79
C ILE A 138 -14.99 -9.49 3.35
N HIS A 139 -14.42 -9.63 4.56
CA HIS A 139 -14.24 -10.92 5.22
C HIS A 139 -15.46 -11.34 6.04
N SER A 140 -16.50 -10.49 6.09
CA SER A 140 -17.77 -10.76 6.75
C SER A 140 -18.87 -11.03 5.71
N PRO A 141 -19.77 -11.99 5.93
CA PRO A 141 -20.96 -12.15 5.08
C PRO A 141 -22.02 -11.07 5.33
N ASN A 142 -21.85 -10.22 6.35
CA ASN A 142 -22.80 -9.17 6.70
C ASN A 142 -22.72 -8.03 5.68
N ILE A 143 -23.86 -7.57 5.20
CA ILE A 143 -23.96 -6.39 4.34
C ILE A 143 -24.10 -5.16 5.27
N PRO A 144 -23.15 -4.22 5.30
CA PRO A 144 -23.29 -3.01 6.10
C PRO A 144 -24.41 -2.13 5.55
N SER A 145 -25.06 -1.41 6.44
CA SER A 145 -26.01 -0.37 6.08
C SER A 145 -25.31 0.85 5.47
N GLU A 146 -26.05 1.62 4.67
CA GLU A 146 -25.58 2.92 4.17
C GLU A 146 -25.15 3.85 5.31
N GLN A 147 -25.87 3.83 6.44
CA GLN A 147 -25.60 4.67 7.60
C GLN A 147 -24.23 4.34 8.22
N GLU A 148 -23.91 3.06 8.40
CA GLU A 148 -22.62 2.62 8.94
C GLU A 148 -21.46 3.07 8.05
N MET A 149 -21.56 2.90 6.72
CA MET A 149 -20.52 3.36 5.80
C MET A 149 -20.35 4.89 5.82
N VAL A 150 -21.45 5.64 5.87
CA VAL A 150 -21.40 7.12 5.94
C VAL A 150 -20.80 7.59 7.26
N GLU A 151 -21.04 6.91 8.37
CA GLU A 151 -20.42 7.23 9.67
C GLU A 151 -18.91 7.03 9.64
N LEU A 152 -18.43 5.92 9.08
CA LEU A 152 -17.01 5.66 8.88
C LEU A 152 -16.33 6.74 8.01
N LEU A 153 -16.96 7.14 6.90
CA LEU A 153 -16.44 8.21 6.05
C LEU A 153 -16.38 9.57 6.75
N LYS A 154 -17.37 9.88 7.60
CA LYS A 154 -17.36 11.11 8.42
C LYS A 154 -16.22 11.09 9.43
N LEU A 155 -15.91 9.94 10.02
CA LEU A 155 -14.77 9.78 10.93
C LEU A 155 -13.43 9.92 10.20
N ALA A 156 -13.30 9.39 8.99
CA ALA A 156 -12.11 9.58 8.16
C ALA A 156 -11.92 11.05 7.78
N ALA A 157 -12.98 11.73 7.37
CA ALA A 157 -12.98 13.14 6.98
C ALA A 157 -12.72 14.13 8.13
N GLN A 158 -12.66 13.66 9.38
CA GLN A 158 -12.20 14.48 10.52
C GLN A 158 -10.68 14.52 10.63
N ARG A 159 -9.98 13.54 10.04
CA ARG A 159 -8.53 13.33 10.18
C ARG A 159 -7.76 13.63 8.90
N ILE A 160 -8.41 13.44 7.76
CA ILE A 160 -7.81 13.54 6.44
C ILE A 160 -8.61 14.53 5.59
N ASP A 161 -7.92 15.33 4.79
CA ASP A 161 -8.57 16.23 3.85
C ASP A 161 -9.48 15.43 2.89
N LYS A 162 -10.72 15.91 2.72
CA LYS A 162 -11.73 15.26 1.88
C LYS A 162 -11.31 15.15 0.41
N THR A 163 -10.43 16.01 -0.05
CA THR A 163 -9.87 15.98 -1.41
C THR A 163 -8.88 14.83 -1.61
N LEU A 164 -8.34 14.27 -0.52
CA LEU A 164 -7.42 13.14 -0.51
C LEU A 164 -8.11 11.82 -0.18
N LEU A 165 -9.41 11.83 0.17
CA LEU A 165 -10.15 10.65 0.58
C LEU A 165 -10.76 9.89 -0.59
N TRP A 166 -10.44 8.60 -0.68
CA TRP A 166 -11.10 7.62 -1.53
C TRP A 166 -12.10 6.78 -0.74
N VAL A 167 -13.08 6.22 -1.44
CA VAL A 167 -14.08 5.30 -0.86
C VAL A 167 -13.94 3.96 -1.55
N ASN A 168 -13.57 2.94 -0.78
CA ASN A 168 -13.39 1.56 -1.23
C ASN A 168 -13.88 0.58 -0.16
N PRO A 169 -14.09 -0.70 -0.51
CA PRO A 169 -14.31 -1.75 0.47
C PRO A 169 -13.19 -1.78 1.52
#